data_AF-A0A099YAK5-F1
#
_entry.id   AF-A0A099YAK5-F1
#
_cell.length_a   1.000
_cell.length_b   1.000
_cell.length_c   1.000
_cell.angle_alpha   90.00
_cell.angle_beta   90.00
_cell.angle_gamma   90.00
#
_symmetry.space_group_name_H-M   'P 1'
#
loop_
_entity.id
_entity.type
_entity.pdbx_description
1 polymer ?
#
loop_
_entity_poly.entity_id
_entity_poly.type
_entity_poly.pdbx_seq_one_letter_code
_entity_poly.pdbx_strand_id
1 'polypeptide(L)'
;MGQAVVVNTGISGNRLLHDAPQDGPLYQTFGQSLIKRAAQSTDPHQHPIIALIGSNDLVLPLIDGQSAHELVTPGQYLAGVSQLKQILDDRRCPLILTTIPPFSPHVAPQQENVLLDAQQRRLLINQELRRFEWVVDLDPWLLGNDGGLKEIYDFGDHLHLNTVGGMVAAQAIMQKLSQLGYDKRF
;
A
#
# COMPACT_ATOMS: atom_id res chain seq x y z
N MET A 1 -28.99 -7.82 -10.40
CA MET A 1 -27.73 -7.72 -9.63
C MET A 1 -26.60 -7.67 -10.65
N GLY A 2 -25.73 -6.66 -10.59
CA GLY A 2 -24.57 -6.57 -11.49
C GLY A 2 -23.52 -7.61 -11.12
N GLN A 3 -22.84 -8.17 -12.12
CA GLN A 3 -21.66 -9.00 -11.93
C GLN A 3 -20.43 -8.09 -12.05
N ALA A 4 -19.50 -8.18 -11.09
CA ALA A 4 -18.22 -7.49 -11.14
C ALA A 4 -17.09 -8.49 -11.38
N VAL A 5 -16.10 -8.10 -12.18
CA VAL A 5 -14.86 -8.85 -12.37
C VAL A 5 -13.76 -8.15 -11.58
N VAL A 6 -13.02 -8.92 -10.78
CA VAL A 6 -11.86 -8.42 -10.04
C VAL A 6 -10.60 -9.03 -10.64
N VAL A 7 -9.67 -8.17 -11.06
CA VAL A 7 -8.35 -8.58 -11.55
C VAL A 7 -7.32 -8.28 -10.48
N ASN A 8 -6.75 -9.33 -9.89
CA ASN A 8 -5.68 -9.17 -8.90
C ASN A 8 -4.33 -9.03 -9.62
N THR A 9 -3.70 -7.87 -9.46
CA THR A 9 -2.37 -7.57 -10.01
C THR A 9 -1.32 -7.38 -8.90
N GLY A 10 -1.64 -7.74 -7.66
CA GLY A 10 -0.72 -7.67 -6.53
C GLY A 10 0.52 -8.54 -6.76
N ILE A 11 1.68 -7.99 -6.42
CA ILE A 11 2.96 -8.71 -6.43
C ILE A 11 3.53 -8.61 -5.02
N SER A 12 3.91 -9.75 -4.43
CA SER A 12 4.53 -9.78 -3.10
C SER A 12 5.82 -8.96 -3.08
N GLY A 13 6.05 -8.20 -2.00
CA GLY A 13 7.23 -7.33 -1.87
C GLY A 13 7.24 -6.10 -2.80
N ASN A 14 6.21 -5.91 -3.64
CA ASN A 14 6.18 -4.77 -4.56
C ASN A 14 6.09 -3.43 -3.83
N ARG A 15 6.72 -2.42 -4.42
CA ARG A 15 6.85 -1.06 -3.89
C ARG A 15 6.15 -0.06 -4.80
N LEU A 16 5.76 1.09 -4.26
CA LEU A 16 5.18 2.18 -5.02
C LEU A 16 6.23 2.82 -5.95
N LEU A 17 7.40 3.13 -5.39
CA LEU A 17 8.42 3.97 -6.04
C LEU A 17 9.51 3.17 -6.75
N HIS A 18 10.10 2.20 -6.06
CA HIS A 18 11.30 1.49 -6.49
C HIS A 18 10.97 0.11 -7.08
N ASP A 19 11.77 -0.35 -8.05
CA ASP A 19 11.66 -1.71 -8.58
C ASP A 19 12.18 -2.72 -7.56
N ALA A 20 12.06 -4.02 -7.84
CA ALA A 20 12.72 -5.07 -7.08
C ALA A 20 14.21 -4.77 -6.85
N PRO A 21 14.73 -4.93 -5.63
CA PRO A 21 16.16 -5.09 -5.43
C PRO A 21 16.69 -6.27 -6.27
N GLN A 22 17.92 -6.15 -6.74
CA GLN A 22 18.51 -7.12 -7.66
C GLN A 22 19.44 -8.12 -6.95
N ASP A 23 19.67 -7.93 -5.67
CA ASP A 23 20.62 -8.64 -4.82
C ASP A 23 19.96 -9.83 -4.10
N GLY A 24 19.41 -10.74 -4.88
CA GLY A 24 18.94 -12.02 -4.38
C GLY A 24 17.76 -12.56 -5.16
N PRO A 25 17.64 -13.89 -5.30
CA PRO A 25 16.60 -14.51 -6.11
C PRO A 25 15.20 -14.19 -5.56
N LEU A 26 15.04 -14.01 -4.25
CA LEU A 26 13.76 -13.63 -3.64
C LEU A 26 13.36 -12.20 -4.02
N TYR A 27 14.24 -11.22 -3.83
CA TYR A 27 13.93 -9.81 -4.04
C TYR A 27 13.65 -9.48 -5.51
N GLN A 28 14.33 -10.16 -6.43
CA GLN A 28 14.07 -10.05 -7.87
C GLN A 28 12.62 -10.39 -8.25
N THR A 29 11.89 -11.15 -7.42
CA THR A 29 10.47 -11.47 -7.66
C THR A 29 9.52 -10.30 -7.36
N PHE A 30 9.99 -9.22 -6.71
CA PHE A 30 9.15 -8.09 -6.29
C PHE A 30 8.71 -7.19 -7.46
N GLY A 31 9.26 -7.45 -8.66
CA GLY A 31 8.84 -6.84 -9.92
C GLY A 31 9.13 -5.34 -10.03
N GLN A 32 8.58 -4.71 -11.06
CA GLN A 32 8.68 -3.26 -11.26
C GLN A 32 7.76 -2.50 -10.31
N SER A 33 8.13 -1.27 -9.96
CA SER A 33 7.32 -0.42 -9.09
C SER A 33 5.90 -0.20 -9.62
N LEU A 34 4.94 0.00 -8.72
CA LEU A 34 3.53 0.20 -9.11
C LEU A 34 3.36 1.36 -10.09
N ILE A 35 4.11 2.45 -9.93
CA ILE A 35 4.07 3.60 -10.84
C ILE A 35 4.48 3.20 -12.26
N LYS A 36 5.59 2.45 -12.41
CA LYS A 36 6.03 1.99 -13.74
C LYS A 36 5.02 1.04 -14.36
N ARG A 37 4.50 0.09 -13.57
CA ARG A 37 3.47 -0.86 -14.02
C ARG A 37 2.19 -0.14 -14.46
N ALA A 38 1.75 0.88 -13.72
CA ALA A 38 0.58 1.68 -14.08
C ALA A 38 0.79 2.47 -15.38
N ALA A 39 1.98 3.03 -15.59
CA ALA A 39 2.34 3.76 -16.81
C ALA A 39 2.46 2.85 -18.04
N GLN A 40 2.87 1.60 -17.86
CA GLN A 40 3.05 0.62 -18.95
C GLN A 40 1.82 -0.22 -19.25
N SER A 41 0.81 -0.19 -18.38
CA SER A 41 -0.38 -1.02 -18.55
C SER A 41 -1.15 -0.59 -19.80
N THR A 42 -1.42 -1.58 -20.67
CA THR A 42 -2.11 -1.44 -21.96
C THR A 42 -3.59 -1.79 -21.88
N ASP A 43 -4.12 -2.00 -20.67
CA ASP A 43 -5.54 -2.32 -20.47
C ASP A 43 -6.41 -1.15 -20.99
N PRO A 44 -7.26 -1.38 -22.00
CA PRO A 44 -8.09 -0.35 -22.59
C PRO A 44 -9.35 -0.05 -21.75
N HIS A 45 -9.65 -0.88 -20.75
CA HIS A 45 -10.87 -0.74 -19.96
C HIS A 45 -10.75 0.36 -18.90
N GLN A 46 -11.80 1.18 -18.80
CA GLN A 46 -11.94 2.17 -17.74
C GLN A 46 -12.65 1.51 -16.57
N HIS A 47 -11.95 1.38 -15.44
CA HIS A 47 -12.49 0.82 -14.22
C HIS A 47 -11.74 1.37 -13.00
N PRO A 48 -12.30 1.27 -11.78
CA PRO A 48 -11.59 1.66 -10.58
C PRO A 48 -10.33 0.80 -10.38
N ILE A 49 -9.29 1.42 -9.86
CA ILE A 49 -8.06 0.77 -9.42
C ILE A 49 -7.99 0.89 -7.91
N ILE A 50 -7.85 -0.24 -7.23
CA ILE A 50 -7.66 -0.31 -5.78
C ILE A 50 -6.17 -0.57 -5.53
N ALA A 51 -5.53 0.25 -4.71
CA ALA A 51 -4.14 0.07 -4.31
C ALA A 51 -4.01 0.01 -2.79
N LEU A 52 -3.52 -1.12 -2.29
CA LEU A 52 -2.92 -1.26 -0.96
C LEU A 52 -1.42 -1.41 -1.18
N ILE A 53 -0.66 -0.35 -0.95
CA ILE A 53 0.78 -0.26 -1.27
C ILE A 53 1.48 0.62 -0.23
N GLY A 54 2.80 0.52 -0.13
CA GLY A 54 3.63 1.41 0.67
C GLY A 54 4.30 0.78 1.88
N SER A 55 3.79 -0.35 2.41
CA SER A 55 4.48 -1.04 3.52
C SER A 55 5.89 -1.48 3.10
N ASN A 56 6.06 -2.02 1.89
CA ASN A 56 7.37 -2.46 1.40
C ASN A 56 8.32 -1.31 1.10
N ASP A 57 7.82 -0.13 0.73
CA ASP A 57 8.63 1.09 0.59
C ASP A 57 9.27 1.49 1.93
N LEU A 58 8.65 1.15 3.05
CA LEU A 58 9.12 1.48 4.41
C LEU A 58 9.85 0.32 5.10
N VAL A 59 9.43 -0.93 4.86
CA VAL A 59 9.93 -2.12 5.56
C VAL A 59 11.15 -2.73 4.88
N LEU A 60 11.20 -2.74 3.54
CA LEU A 60 12.30 -3.40 2.83
C LEU A 60 13.68 -2.81 3.17
N PRO A 61 13.86 -1.48 3.28
CA PRO A 61 15.11 -0.89 3.75
C PRO A 61 15.50 -1.25 5.19
N LEU A 62 14.56 -1.80 6.00
CA LEU A 62 14.84 -2.25 7.37
C LEU A 62 15.49 -3.62 7.40
N ILE A 63 15.03 -4.52 6.53
CA ILE A 63 15.38 -5.95 6.53
C ILE A 63 16.46 -6.28 5.50
N ASP A 64 16.66 -5.40 4.52
CA ASP A 64 17.71 -5.52 3.51
C ASP A 64 18.69 -4.33 3.57
N GLY A 65 19.94 -4.62 3.94
CA GLY A 65 20.99 -3.62 4.11
C GLY A 65 21.43 -2.96 2.80
N GLN A 66 21.22 -3.62 1.65
CA GLN A 66 21.53 -3.00 0.36
C GLN A 66 20.46 -1.99 -0.04
N SER A 67 19.19 -2.23 0.27
CA SER A 67 18.10 -1.27 0.04
C SER A 67 18.10 -0.07 0.99
N ALA A 68 19.04 0.02 1.94
CA ALA A 68 19.12 1.13 2.90
C ALA A 68 19.28 2.51 2.24
N HIS A 69 19.89 2.57 1.06
CA HIS A 69 20.03 3.82 0.28
C HIS A 69 18.76 4.24 -0.47
N GLU A 70 17.74 3.36 -0.53
CA GLU A 70 16.46 3.60 -1.18
C GLU A 70 15.38 4.01 -0.16
N LEU A 71 15.80 4.59 0.97
CA LEU A 71 14.89 5.01 2.02
C LEU A 71 13.91 6.07 1.50
N VAL A 72 12.63 5.73 1.51
CA VAL A 72 11.57 6.61 1.01
C VAL A 72 11.17 7.62 2.08
N THR A 73 11.33 8.90 1.78
CA THR A 73 10.81 9.99 2.62
C THR A 73 9.30 10.17 2.43
N PRO A 74 8.58 10.76 3.41
CA PRO A 74 7.16 11.08 3.25
C PRO A 74 6.86 11.92 2.00
N GLY A 75 7.69 12.92 1.70
CA GLY A 75 7.54 13.76 0.52
C GLY A 75 7.67 12.99 -0.79
N GLN A 76 8.65 12.08 -0.89
CA GLN A 76 8.81 11.21 -2.06
C GLN A 76 7.62 10.26 -2.24
N TYR A 77 7.13 9.67 -1.15
CA TYR A 77 5.96 8.81 -1.20
C TYR A 77 4.73 9.55 -1.72
N LEU A 78 4.44 10.74 -1.17
CA LEU A 78 3.29 11.57 -1.57
C LEU A 78 3.42 12.09 -3.01
N ALA A 79 4.64 12.41 -3.45
CA ALA A 79 4.90 12.74 -4.85
C ALA A 79 4.60 11.54 -5.77
N GLY A 80 5.02 10.32 -5.39
CA GLY A 80 4.72 9.09 -6.12
C GLY A 80 3.23 8.77 -6.17
N VAL A 81 2.51 8.97 -5.06
CA VAL A 81 1.04 8.83 -5.01
C VAL A 81 0.38 9.81 -5.97
N SER A 82 0.85 11.07 -6.00
CA SER A 82 0.34 12.09 -6.92
C SER A 82 0.61 11.72 -8.38
N GLN A 83 1.79 11.18 -8.68
CA GLN A 83 2.14 10.68 -10.01
C GLN A 83 1.27 9.50 -10.42
N LEU A 84 1.05 8.52 -9.53
CA LEU A 84 0.15 7.39 -9.79
C LEU A 84 -1.27 7.87 -10.08
N LYS A 85 -1.77 8.82 -9.28
CA LYS A 85 -3.09 9.42 -9.48
C LYS A 85 -3.20 10.08 -10.86
N GLN A 86 -2.19 10.86 -11.27
CA GLN A 86 -2.16 11.48 -12.59
C GLN A 86 -2.20 10.45 -13.74
N ILE A 87 -1.35 9.42 -13.66
CA ILE A 87 -1.30 8.34 -14.67
C ILE A 87 -2.68 7.68 -14.83
N LEU A 88 -3.36 7.42 -13.72
CA LEU A 88 -4.67 6.76 -13.74
C LEU A 88 -5.80 7.70 -14.16
N ASP A 89 -5.72 8.98 -13.83
CA ASP A 89 -6.67 10.00 -14.29
C ASP A 89 -6.60 10.22 -15.81
N ASP A 90 -5.39 10.25 -16.38
CA ASP A 90 -5.20 10.34 -17.83
C ASP A 90 -5.83 9.13 -18.56
N ARG A 91 -5.89 7.99 -17.88
CA ARG A 91 -6.55 6.76 -18.35
C ARG A 91 -8.03 6.66 -18.00
N ARG A 92 -8.57 7.64 -17.26
CA ARG A 92 -9.94 7.67 -16.71
C ARG A 92 -10.26 6.46 -15.82
N CYS A 93 -9.25 5.95 -15.12
CA CYS A 93 -9.39 4.88 -14.14
C CYS A 93 -9.32 5.48 -12.72
N PRO A 94 -10.43 5.58 -11.98
CA PRO A 94 -10.40 6.19 -10.65
C PRO A 94 -9.53 5.40 -9.66
N LEU A 95 -8.61 6.06 -8.97
CA LEU A 95 -7.80 5.44 -7.91
C LEU A 95 -8.53 5.47 -6.56
N ILE A 96 -8.63 4.31 -5.92
CA ILE A 96 -8.88 4.16 -4.49
C ILE A 96 -7.60 3.63 -3.85
N LEU A 97 -6.92 4.48 -3.09
CA LEU A 97 -5.74 4.13 -2.32
C LEU A 97 -6.12 3.94 -0.85
N THR A 98 -5.41 3.11 -0.11
CA THR A 98 -5.54 3.07 1.36
C THR A 98 -4.42 3.84 2.04
N THR A 99 -4.62 4.24 3.29
CA THR A 99 -3.47 4.52 4.16
C THR A 99 -2.57 3.26 4.23
N ILE A 100 -1.26 3.46 4.43
CA ILE A 100 -0.31 2.36 4.59
C ILE A 100 -0.71 1.60 5.86
N PRO A 101 -1.03 0.30 5.84
CA PRO A 101 -1.46 -0.43 7.04
C PRO A 101 -0.43 -0.38 8.18
N PRO A 102 -0.87 -0.52 9.45
CA PRO A 102 0.04 -0.69 10.57
C PRO A 102 0.98 -1.88 10.36
N PHE A 103 2.22 -1.77 10.85
CA PHE A 103 3.21 -2.85 10.82
C PHE A 103 4.15 -2.71 12.01
N SER A 104 4.57 -3.84 12.58
CA SER A 104 5.57 -3.90 13.65
C SER A 104 6.31 -5.24 13.60
N PRO A 105 7.00 -5.57 12.48
CA PRO A 105 7.70 -6.84 12.35
C PRO A 105 8.76 -6.99 13.44
N HIS A 106 9.02 -8.23 13.83
CA HIS A 106 10.16 -8.52 14.69
C HIS A 106 11.47 -8.21 13.95
N VAL A 107 12.30 -7.36 14.55
CA VAL A 107 13.62 -6.98 14.03
C VAL A 107 14.70 -7.28 15.06
N ALA A 108 15.96 -7.36 14.63
CA ALA A 108 17.06 -7.49 15.58
C ALA A 108 17.14 -6.21 16.46
N PRO A 109 17.64 -6.29 17.72
CA PRO A 109 17.72 -5.12 18.60
C PRO A 109 18.43 -3.90 17.99
N GLN A 110 19.42 -4.13 17.12
CA GLN A 110 20.15 -3.07 16.43
C GLN A 110 19.31 -2.32 15.38
N GLN A 111 18.18 -2.90 14.95
CA GLN A 111 17.27 -2.34 13.94
C GLN A 111 16.04 -1.65 14.56
N GLU A 112 15.86 -1.67 15.89
CA GLU A 112 14.71 -1.09 16.58
C GLU A 112 14.52 0.41 16.24
N ASN A 113 15.60 1.19 16.25
CA ASN A 113 15.55 2.60 15.90
C ASN A 113 15.12 2.83 14.44
N VAL A 114 15.51 1.93 13.55
CA VAL A 114 15.16 2.02 12.12
C VAL A 114 13.67 1.67 11.93
N LEU A 115 13.16 0.67 12.68
CA LEU A 115 11.74 0.35 12.71
C LEU A 115 10.90 1.51 13.26
N LEU A 116 11.33 2.15 14.36
CA LEU A 116 10.65 3.32 14.91
C LEU A 116 10.59 4.47 13.90
N ASP A 117 11.69 4.72 13.18
CA ASP A 117 11.76 5.74 12.12
C ASP A 117 10.82 5.40 10.94
N ALA A 118 10.73 4.12 10.54
CA ALA A 118 9.75 3.68 9.54
C ALA A 118 8.29 3.85 10.02
N GLN A 119 7.99 3.55 11.27
CA GLN A 119 6.66 3.80 11.85
C GLN A 119 6.33 5.29 11.89
N GLN A 120 7.28 6.15 12.25
CA GLN A 120 7.12 7.60 12.22
C GLN A 120 6.84 8.10 10.80
N ARG A 121 7.59 7.62 9.80
CA ARG A 121 7.31 7.90 8.38
C ARG A 121 5.91 7.46 7.97
N ARG A 122 5.47 6.26 8.36
CA ARG A 122 4.11 5.77 8.10
C ARG A 122 3.06 6.75 8.63
N LEU A 123 3.22 7.22 9.88
CA LEU A 123 2.29 8.15 10.51
C LEU A 123 2.23 9.50 9.77
N LEU A 124 3.39 10.06 9.41
CA LEU A 124 3.48 11.31 8.65
C LEU A 124 2.85 11.18 7.25
N ILE A 125 3.14 10.08 6.54
CA ILE A 125 2.54 9.79 5.24
C ILE A 125 1.02 9.69 5.38
N ASN A 126 0.54 8.88 6.33
CA ASN A 126 -0.89 8.64 6.49
C ASN A 126 -1.65 9.90 6.93
N GLN A 127 -1.03 10.77 7.72
CA GLN A 127 -1.61 12.07 8.06
C GLN A 127 -1.94 12.88 6.80
N GLU A 128 -1.04 12.91 5.83
CA GLU A 128 -1.26 13.63 4.56
C GLU A 128 -2.23 12.86 3.64
N LEU A 129 -2.12 11.54 3.56
CA LEU A 129 -3.02 10.72 2.74
C LEU A 129 -4.49 10.87 3.14
N ARG A 130 -4.78 10.99 4.44
CA ARG A 130 -6.15 11.19 4.96
C ARG A 130 -6.83 12.46 4.45
N ARG A 131 -6.07 13.42 3.90
CA ARG A 131 -6.61 14.67 3.34
C ARG A 131 -7.27 14.45 1.97
N PHE A 132 -7.00 13.32 1.31
CA PHE A 132 -7.57 13.00 0.00
C PHE A 132 -8.88 12.21 0.15
N GLU A 133 -9.97 12.72 -0.44
CA GLU A 133 -11.29 12.09 -0.32
C GLU A 133 -11.38 10.68 -0.90
N TRP A 134 -10.50 10.37 -1.87
CA TRP A 134 -10.37 9.09 -2.56
C TRP A 134 -9.45 8.09 -1.83
N VAL A 135 -8.88 8.48 -0.69
CA VAL A 135 -8.13 7.57 0.20
C VAL A 135 -9.06 6.94 1.23
N VAL A 136 -8.82 5.67 1.55
CA VAL A 136 -9.45 4.92 2.64
C VAL A 136 -8.52 4.87 3.84
N ASP A 137 -8.92 5.44 4.97
CA ASP A 137 -8.17 5.29 6.21
C ASP A 137 -8.48 3.93 6.87
N LEU A 138 -7.46 3.08 6.97
CA LEU A 138 -7.56 1.76 7.59
C LEU A 138 -7.22 1.76 9.08
N ASP A 139 -6.57 2.81 9.60
CA ASP A 139 -6.11 2.84 10.99
C ASP A 139 -7.24 2.64 12.02
N PRO A 140 -8.44 3.25 11.88
CA PRO A 140 -9.54 3.01 12.83
C PRO A 140 -9.90 1.54 13.01
N TRP A 141 -9.68 0.75 11.96
CA TRP A 141 -10.00 -0.65 11.93
C TRP A 141 -8.83 -1.52 12.34
N LEU A 142 -7.63 -1.27 11.80
CA LEU A 142 -6.50 -2.20 11.86
C LEU A 142 -5.48 -1.88 12.96
N LEU A 143 -5.39 -0.64 13.44
CA LEU A 143 -4.33 -0.22 14.36
C LEU A 143 -4.52 -0.78 15.77
N GLY A 144 -3.51 -1.52 16.24
CA GLY A 144 -3.38 -2.01 17.61
C GLY A 144 -2.79 -0.97 18.56
N ASN A 145 -2.84 -1.27 19.86
CA ASN A 145 -2.32 -0.37 20.91
C ASN A 145 -0.79 -0.26 20.91
N ASP A 146 -0.11 -1.22 20.32
CA ASP A 146 1.35 -1.31 20.22
C ASP A 146 1.91 -0.62 18.96
N GLY A 147 1.05 0.01 18.15
CA GLY A 147 1.42 0.61 16.87
C GLY A 147 1.40 -0.35 15.68
N GLY A 148 1.25 -1.66 15.94
CA GLY A 148 1.12 -2.71 14.94
C GLY A 148 -0.32 -3.00 14.54
N LEU A 149 -0.54 -4.17 13.94
CA LEU A 149 -1.89 -4.66 13.64
C LEU A 149 -2.58 -5.13 14.92
N LYS A 150 -3.90 -4.94 15.03
CA LYS A 150 -4.69 -5.64 16.05
C LYS A 150 -4.50 -7.14 15.86
N GLU A 151 -4.22 -7.86 16.95
CA GLU A 151 -3.94 -9.29 16.96
C GLU A 151 -4.97 -10.12 16.18
N ILE A 152 -6.26 -9.79 16.28
CA ILE A 152 -7.35 -10.47 15.57
C ILE A 152 -7.27 -10.35 14.04
N TYR A 153 -6.50 -9.39 13.51
CA TYR A 153 -6.32 -9.11 12.08
C TYR A 153 -4.92 -9.44 11.57
N ASP A 154 -4.00 -9.82 12.46
CA ASP A 154 -2.62 -10.18 12.13
C ASP A 154 -2.56 -11.62 11.60
N PHE A 155 -1.76 -11.85 10.57
CA PHE A 155 -1.41 -13.18 10.07
C PHE A 155 -0.49 -13.94 11.03
N GLY A 156 0.19 -13.23 11.93
CA GLY A 156 1.15 -13.76 12.89
C GLY A 156 2.59 -13.32 12.60
N ASP A 157 2.79 -12.44 11.63
CA ASP A 157 4.10 -11.88 11.29
C ASP A 157 4.20 -10.37 11.52
N HIS A 158 3.14 -9.77 12.07
CA HIS A 158 3.06 -8.34 12.40
C HIS A 158 3.20 -7.41 11.19
N LEU A 159 2.94 -7.93 9.98
CA LEU A 159 3.01 -7.19 8.72
C LEU A 159 1.78 -7.47 7.83
N HIS A 160 1.38 -8.72 7.70
CA HIS A 160 0.31 -9.13 6.80
C HIS A 160 -1.04 -9.25 7.50
N LEU A 161 -2.10 -8.89 6.78
CA LEU A 161 -3.47 -9.11 7.24
C LEU A 161 -3.83 -10.59 7.08
N ASN A 162 -4.47 -11.16 8.10
CA ASN A 162 -5.18 -12.42 7.95
C ASN A 162 -6.49 -12.23 7.16
N THR A 163 -7.25 -13.31 6.96
CA THR A 163 -8.52 -13.26 6.23
C THR A 163 -9.52 -12.27 6.83
N VAL A 164 -9.62 -12.19 8.16
CA VAL A 164 -10.55 -11.28 8.83
C VAL A 164 -10.13 -9.82 8.64
N GLY A 165 -8.84 -9.52 8.79
CA GLY A 165 -8.28 -8.20 8.52
C GLY A 165 -8.52 -7.77 7.06
N GLY A 166 -8.32 -8.70 6.12
CA GLY A 166 -8.61 -8.48 4.69
C GLY A 166 -10.07 -8.16 4.42
N MET A 167 -11.02 -8.86 5.06
CA MET A 167 -12.46 -8.57 4.93
C MET A 167 -12.82 -7.18 5.45
N VAL A 168 -12.25 -6.77 6.59
CA VAL A 168 -12.49 -5.43 7.17
C VAL A 168 -11.95 -4.33 6.25
N ALA A 169 -10.74 -4.49 5.72
CA ALA A 169 -10.18 -3.57 4.73
C ALA A 169 -11.05 -3.50 3.46
N ALA A 170 -11.48 -4.66 2.94
CA ALA A 170 -12.36 -4.73 1.77
C ALA A 170 -13.69 -4.01 2.01
N GLN A 171 -14.30 -4.16 3.18
CA GLN A 171 -15.54 -3.47 3.53
C GLN A 171 -15.38 -1.94 3.52
N ALA A 172 -14.29 -1.43 4.10
CA ALA A 172 -13.99 0.00 4.09
C ALA A 172 -13.77 0.55 2.67
N ILE A 173 -13.09 -0.23 1.81
CA ILE A 173 -12.87 0.12 0.40
C ILE A 173 -14.18 0.14 -0.38
N MET A 174 -15.03 -0.88 -0.19
CA MET A 174 -16.35 -0.95 -0.84
C MET A 174 -17.23 0.23 -0.42
N GLN A 175 -17.23 0.59 0.87
CA GLN A 175 -17.96 1.78 1.34
C GLN A 175 -17.46 3.06 0.64
N LYS A 176 -16.15 3.21 0.48
CA LYS A 176 -15.56 4.36 -0.23
C LYS A 176 -15.95 4.38 -1.72
N LEU A 177 -15.92 3.24 -2.39
CA LEU A 177 -16.36 3.11 -3.79
C LEU A 177 -17.82 3.58 -3.95
N SER A 178 -18.71 3.16 -3.05
CA SER A 178 -20.12 3.59 -3.05
C SER A 178 -20.29 5.08 -2.74
N GLN A 179 -19.52 5.63 -1.79
CA GLN A 179 -19.56 7.06 -1.47
C GLN A 179 -19.18 7.94 -2.68
N LEU A 180 -18.23 7.48 -3.50
CA LEU A 180 -17.79 8.16 -4.72
C LEU A 180 -18.66 7.82 -5.94
N GLY A 181 -19.63 6.92 -5.78
CA GLY A 181 -20.56 6.49 -6.82
C GLY A 181 -19.91 5.65 -7.92
N TYR A 182 -18.78 5.00 -7.64
CA TYR A 182 -18.09 4.13 -8.60
C TYR A 182 -18.77 2.75 -8.73
N ASP A 183 -19.50 2.32 -7.71
CA ASP A 183 -20.34 1.10 -7.75
C ASP A 183 -21.53 1.18 -8.71
N LYS A 184 -21.87 2.38 -9.21
CA LYS A 184 -22.96 2.63 -10.16
C LYS A 184 -22.49 3.00 -11.57
N ARG A 185 -21.20 3.31 -11.73
CA ARG A 185 -20.62 3.75 -13.01
C ARG A 185 -20.05 2.62 -13.85
N PHE A 186 -19.78 1.48 -13.23
CA PHE A 186 -19.14 0.32 -13.83
C PHE A 186 -19.98 -0.93 -13.59
#